data_AF-A0ABF7PQ81-F1
#
_entry.id   AF-A0ABF7PQ81-F1
#
_cell.length_a   1.000
_cell.length_b   1.000
_cell.length_c   1.000
_cell.angle_alpha   90.00
_cell.angle_beta   90.00
_cell.angle_gamma   90.00
#
_symmetry.space_group_name_H-M   'P 1'
#
loop_
_entity.id
_entity.type
_entity.pdbx_description
1 polymer ?
#
loop_
_entity_poly.entity_id
_entity_poly.type
_entity_poly.pdbx_seq_one_letter_code
_entity_poly.pdbx_strand_id
1 'polypeptide(L)'
;MNFDLNNEQKSITARISDQDQLHYPKEIENDLMNCGLTEKERVEILATAWEYVRCGVPEFTNWEKYIAFVRLTALTTVAEYRGKLVDIDRLLTPGEYVLGYPVRELLDTLFAGTSVYEAMLQEYASCLLFMAEKTRDHQSDLCKKYIEAIASSPSRYYRLRDCDAQVRLFIAAAVACNDLDPDFTEMEYQAMAEIGITLYDAVAFYKHRAEAEVSNLYAYCGQDLEFRQEVYQTARSTLWALETMWCKTVQGRSAINLLKNLPLIHMSMRRYRFVEDGLTIGKPETSAVVRAARNHVKLWYRNDAASNSPAEMERSFESVQYMLYPELKEALQLPITEMCQKCTRREVYGGVSEEGQFGGVVLCKDSQEEWRHYVRSSESRHLDWLGFLN
;
A
#
# COMPACT_ATOMS: atom_id res chain seq x y z
N MET A 1 41.48 -4.97 8.35
CA MET A 1 40.87 -3.67 8.65
C MET A 1 39.52 -3.95 9.30
N ASN A 2 39.40 -3.74 10.61
CA ASN A 2 38.14 -3.84 11.32
C ASN A 2 37.31 -2.60 10.97
N PHE A 3 36.30 -2.76 10.11
CA PHE A 3 35.28 -1.73 9.92
C PHE A 3 34.43 -1.68 11.19
N ASP A 4 34.51 -0.55 11.89
CA ASP A 4 33.82 -0.29 13.14
C ASP A 4 32.34 -0.03 12.86
N LEU A 5 31.55 -1.11 12.72
CA LEU A 5 30.11 -1.12 12.44
C LEU A 5 29.30 -0.26 13.44
N ASN A 6 29.84 0.00 14.63
CA ASN A 6 29.20 0.80 15.67
C ASN A 6 29.10 2.31 15.33
N ASN A 7 29.99 2.84 14.49
CA ASN A 7 29.98 4.27 14.14
C ASN A 7 28.98 4.61 13.02
N GLU A 8 28.79 3.73 12.03
CA GLU A 8 27.74 3.90 11.01
C GLU A 8 26.34 3.79 11.61
N GLN A 9 26.14 2.85 12.54
CA GLN A 9 24.86 2.64 13.19
C GLN A 9 24.46 3.85 14.05
N LYS A 10 25.42 4.45 14.77
CA LYS A 10 25.25 5.75 15.44
C LYS A 10 25.01 6.88 14.46
N SER A 11 25.66 6.90 13.29
CA SER A 11 25.44 7.95 12.27
C SER A 11 24.04 7.93 11.66
N ILE A 12 23.42 6.75 11.49
CA ILE A 12 22.07 6.61 10.93
C ILE A 12 21.01 6.88 12.02
N THR A 13 21.23 6.44 13.26
CA THR A 13 20.31 6.71 14.39
C THR A 13 20.44 8.14 14.94
N ALA A 14 21.62 8.75 14.94
CA ALA A 14 21.83 10.12 15.43
C ALA A 14 21.31 11.22 14.47
N ARG A 15 20.88 10.86 13.26
CA ARG A 15 20.23 11.79 12.32
C ARG A 15 18.72 11.85 12.46
N ILE A 16 18.12 11.04 13.33
CA ILE A 16 16.79 11.34 13.87
C ILE A 16 17.00 12.48 14.87
N SER A 17 17.10 13.70 14.37
CA SER A 17 17.21 14.85 15.25
C SER A 17 15.89 14.99 16.02
N ASP A 18 15.95 15.23 17.32
CA ASP A 18 14.81 15.71 18.12
C ASP A 18 14.37 17.14 17.68
N GLN A 19 14.71 17.59 16.47
CA GLN A 19 14.46 18.93 15.94
C GLN A 19 13.51 18.95 14.73
N ASP A 20 13.04 17.80 14.22
CA ASP A 20 12.11 17.80 13.10
C ASP A 20 10.74 18.31 13.54
N GLN A 21 10.33 19.46 13.02
CA GLN A 21 8.98 19.98 13.25
C GLN A 21 7.95 19.10 12.55
N LEU A 22 7.03 18.56 13.34
CA LEU A 22 5.91 17.74 12.86
C LEU A 22 4.77 18.66 12.46
N HIS A 23 4.26 18.49 11.24
CA HIS A 23 3.21 19.33 10.69
C HIS A 23 1.96 18.51 10.38
N TYR A 24 0.85 18.87 11.01
CA TYR A 24 -0.48 18.41 10.70
C TYR A 24 -1.52 19.44 11.17
N PRO A 25 -2.75 19.42 10.62
CA PRO A 25 -3.81 20.34 11.03
C PRO A 25 -4.24 20.13 12.48
N LYS A 26 -4.75 21.19 13.13
CA LYS A 26 -5.21 21.15 14.52
C LYS A 26 -6.37 20.17 14.72
N GLU A 27 -7.14 19.94 13.66
CA GLU A 27 -8.31 19.06 13.61
C GLU A 27 -8.00 17.60 13.95
N ILE A 28 -6.74 17.18 13.80
CA ILE A 28 -6.29 15.82 14.16
C ILE A 28 -5.32 15.80 15.33
N GLU A 29 -5.02 16.97 15.94
CA GLU A 29 -3.98 17.10 16.97
C GLU A 29 -4.25 16.25 18.21
N ASN A 30 -5.51 15.96 18.51
CA ASN A 30 -5.94 15.17 19.66
C ASN A 30 -6.47 13.79 19.27
N ASP A 31 -6.27 13.37 18.02
CA ASP A 31 -6.65 12.03 17.58
C ASP A 31 -5.69 10.98 18.16
N LEU A 32 -6.13 9.72 18.18
CA LEU A 32 -5.37 8.55 18.66
C LEU A 32 -4.89 8.70 20.13
N MET A 33 -5.59 9.49 20.94
CA MET A 33 -5.32 9.61 22.38
C MET A 33 -5.78 8.34 23.11
N ASN A 34 -5.01 7.90 24.11
CA ASN A 34 -5.34 6.77 24.99
C ASN A 34 -5.57 5.42 24.27
N CYS A 35 -4.98 5.20 23.09
CA CYS A 35 -5.18 3.99 22.28
C CYS A 35 -4.02 2.98 22.34
N GLY A 36 -3.14 3.09 23.35
CA GLY A 36 -1.98 2.21 23.52
C GLY A 36 -0.72 2.63 22.75
N LEU A 37 -0.77 3.76 22.04
CA LEU A 37 0.38 4.40 21.41
C LEU A 37 1.06 5.37 22.39
N THR A 38 2.40 5.47 22.29
CA THR A 38 3.13 6.57 22.94
C THR A 38 2.85 7.90 22.24
N GLU A 39 3.09 9.03 22.93
CA GLU A 39 2.92 10.36 22.31
C GLU A 39 3.78 10.52 21.05
N LYS A 40 5.02 10.04 21.09
CA LYS A 40 5.93 10.08 19.92
C LYS A 40 5.37 9.30 18.73
N GLU A 41 4.87 8.09 18.96
CA GLU A 41 4.27 7.27 17.89
C GLU A 41 3.00 7.92 17.33
N ARG A 42 2.16 8.44 18.22
CA ARG A 42 0.92 9.14 17.86
C ARG A 42 1.20 10.31 16.92
N VAL A 43 2.10 11.22 17.32
CA VAL A 43 2.45 12.42 16.54
C VAL A 43 3.11 12.04 15.21
N GLU A 44 3.95 10.99 15.19
CA GLU A 44 4.55 10.46 13.96
C GLU A 44 3.50 9.92 12.98
N ILE A 45 2.51 9.18 13.49
CA ILE A 45 1.42 8.60 12.69
C ILE A 45 0.53 9.69 12.10
N LEU A 46 0.15 10.70 12.90
CA LEU A 46 -0.66 11.81 12.44
C LEU A 46 0.05 12.65 11.36
N ALA A 47 1.34 12.94 11.57
CA ALA A 47 2.15 13.62 10.56
C ALA A 47 2.30 12.77 9.28
N THR A 48 2.54 11.47 9.42
CA THR A 48 2.66 10.55 8.28
C THR A 48 1.38 10.51 7.46
N ALA A 49 0.22 10.38 8.12
CA ALA A 49 -1.07 10.35 7.45
C ALA A 49 -1.36 11.66 6.71
N TRP A 50 -1.09 12.80 7.36
CA TRP A 50 -1.21 14.11 6.74
C TRP A 50 -0.28 14.26 5.52
N GLU A 51 1.00 13.93 5.65
CA GLU A 51 1.97 13.98 4.56
C GLU A 51 1.56 13.08 3.39
N TYR A 52 1.09 11.86 3.68
CA TYR A 52 0.69 10.89 2.66
C TYR A 52 -0.50 11.42 1.85
N VAL A 53 -1.56 11.85 2.52
CA VAL A 53 -2.75 12.41 1.86
C VAL A 53 -2.42 13.71 1.14
N ARG A 54 -1.56 14.58 1.70
CA ARG A 54 -1.17 15.84 1.06
C ARG A 54 -0.34 15.64 -0.20
N CYS A 55 0.54 14.63 -0.20
CA CYS A 55 1.31 14.25 -1.38
C CYS A 55 0.41 13.60 -2.43
N GLY A 56 -0.40 12.61 -2.04
CA GLY A 56 -1.25 11.85 -2.96
C GLY A 56 -2.42 12.65 -3.51
N VAL A 57 -3.11 13.43 -2.68
CA VAL A 57 -4.29 14.21 -3.06
C VAL A 57 -4.00 15.69 -2.83
N PRO A 58 -3.29 16.33 -3.77
CA PRO A 58 -2.83 17.69 -3.55
C PRO A 58 -3.90 18.77 -3.79
N GLU A 59 -5.02 18.41 -4.45
CA GLU A 59 -6.12 19.30 -4.83
C GLU A 59 -7.42 18.81 -4.16
N PHE A 60 -8.07 19.67 -3.39
CA PHE A 60 -9.35 19.40 -2.73
C PHE A 60 -10.11 20.72 -2.54
N THR A 61 -11.44 20.64 -2.50
CA THR A 61 -12.32 21.79 -2.18
C THR A 61 -13.13 21.56 -0.92
N ASN A 62 -13.31 20.31 -0.49
CA ASN A 62 -14.04 19.93 0.71
C ASN A 62 -13.07 19.52 1.84
N TRP A 63 -12.87 20.42 2.80
CA TRP A 63 -11.97 20.19 3.94
C TRP A 63 -12.43 19.07 4.86
N GLU A 64 -13.75 18.93 5.08
CA GLU A 64 -14.29 17.91 5.98
C GLU A 64 -14.02 16.50 5.44
N LYS A 65 -14.30 16.28 4.15
CA LYS A 65 -13.94 15.03 3.45
C LYS A 65 -12.45 14.77 3.46
N TYR A 66 -11.65 15.82 3.25
CA TYR A 66 -10.20 15.72 3.27
C TYR A 66 -9.68 15.27 4.64
N ILE A 67 -10.17 15.85 5.73
CA ILE A 67 -9.81 15.44 7.10
C ILE A 67 -10.32 14.04 7.41
N ALA A 68 -11.52 13.66 6.95
CA ALA A 68 -12.01 12.29 7.10
C ALA A 68 -11.06 11.29 6.44
N PHE A 69 -10.58 11.61 5.23
CA PHE A 69 -9.61 10.77 4.53
C PHE A 69 -8.24 10.70 5.23
N VAL A 70 -7.77 11.81 5.82
CA VAL A 70 -6.55 11.82 6.65
C VAL A 70 -6.71 10.90 7.87
N ARG A 71 -7.86 10.91 8.55
CA ARG A 71 -8.13 10.02 9.68
C ARG A 71 -8.17 8.55 9.29
N LEU A 72 -8.79 8.23 8.15
CA LEU A 72 -8.76 6.88 7.58
C LEU A 72 -7.32 6.44 7.27
N THR A 73 -6.49 7.34 6.73
CA THR A 73 -5.06 7.07 6.46
C THR A 73 -4.24 6.90 7.75
N ALA A 74 -4.57 7.63 8.82
CA ALA A 74 -3.95 7.47 10.13
C ALA A 74 -4.24 6.08 10.71
N LEU A 75 -5.49 5.62 10.61
CA LEU A 75 -5.86 4.26 11.02
C LEU A 75 -5.15 3.19 10.17
N THR A 76 -5.06 3.37 8.85
CA THR A 76 -4.26 2.51 7.95
C THR A 76 -2.79 2.47 8.39
N THR A 77 -2.22 3.61 8.75
CA THR A 77 -0.82 3.68 9.23
C THR A 77 -0.63 2.93 10.56
N VAL A 78 -1.62 2.98 11.47
CA VAL A 78 -1.58 2.14 12.68
C VAL A 78 -1.68 0.66 12.30
N ALA A 79 -2.56 0.29 11.38
CA ALA A 79 -2.68 -1.09 10.93
C ALA A 79 -1.39 -1.59 10.27
N GLU A 80 -0.68 -0.76 9.51
CA GLU A 80 0.60 -1.09 8.87
C GLU A 80 1.75 -1.22 9.88
N TYR A 81 1.63 -0.65 11.07
CA TYR A 81 2.73 -0.63 12.07
C TYR A 81 2.47 -1.52 13.28
N ARG A 82 1.22 -1.57 13.76
CA ARG A 82 0.76 -2.21 15.00
C ARG A 82 -0.65 -2.77 14.83
N GLY A 83 -0.83 -3.71 13.91
CA GLY A 83 -2.13 -4.32 13.60
C GLY A 83 -2.87 -4.91 14.78
N LYS A 84 -2.15 -5.35 15.83
CA LYS A 84 -2.75 -5.82 17.09
C LYS A 84 -3.62 -4.79 17.81
N LEU A 85 -3.38 -3.49 17.59
CA LEU A 85 -4.20 -2.44 18.19
C LEU A 85 -5.54 -2.25 17.45
N VAL A 86 -5.64 -2.72 16.22
CA VAL A 86 -6.81 -2.48 15.36
C VAL A 86 -7.86 -3.57 15.61
N ASP A 87 -8.95 -3.20 16.29
CA ASP A 87 -10.11 -4.06 16.48
C ASP A 87 -10.95 -4.14 15.19
N ILE A 88 -10.57 -5.07 14.31
CA ILE A 88 -11.22 -5.27 13.01
C ILE A 88 -12.71 -5.66 13.17
N ASP A 89 -13.09 -6.37 14.23
CA ASP A 89 -14.46 -6.89 14.35
C ASP A 89 -15.48 -5.75 14.57
N ARG A 90 -15.01 -4.59 15.03
CA ARG A 90 -15.80 -3.37 15.21
C ARG A 90 -15.82 -2.44 14.00
N LEU A 91 -15.00 -2.70 12.99
CA LEU A 91 -14.63 -1.71 11.97
C LEU A 91 -15.81 -1.09 11.22
N LEU A 92 -16.82 -1.90 10.89
CA LEU A 92 -17.99 -1.48 10.13
C LEU A 92 -19.29 -1.50 10.97
N THR A 93 -19.18 -1.65 12.29
CA THR A 93 -20.32 -1.65 13.19
C THR A 93 -20.76 -0.22 13.48
N PRO A 94 -22.01 0.18 13.17
CA PRO A 94 -22.47 1.53 13.45
C PRO A 94 -22.36 1.89 14.94
N GLY A 95 -21.84 3.09 15.23
CA GLY A 95 -21.67 3.61 16.58
C GLY A 95 -20.46 3.04 17.35
N GLU A 96 -19.71 2.10 16.76
CA GLU A 96 -18.44 1.63 17.33
C GLU A 96 -17.26 2.49 16.86
N TYR A 97 -16.20 2.46 17.66
CA TYR A 97 -14.98 3.23 17.43
C TYR A 97 -13.78 2.29 17.36
N VAL A 98 -12.90 2.50 16.39
CA VAL A 98 -11.61 1.82 16.28
C VAL A 98 -10.51 2.83 16.53
N LEU A 99 -9.77 2.67 17.63
CA LEU A 99 -8.74 3.62 18.08
C LEU A 99 -9.24 5.07 18.22
N GLY A 100 -10.50 5.23 18.61
CA GLY A 100 -11.14 6.54 18.74
C GLY A 100 -11.67 7.12 17.43
N TYR A 101 -11.64 6.38 16.32
CA TYR A 101 -12.25 6.78 15.06
C TYR A 101 -13.61 6.09 14.81
N PRO A 102 -14.67 6.85 14.47
CA PRO A 102 -15.94 6.30 14.01
C PRO A 102 -15.80 5.96 12.52
N VAL A 103 -15.18 4.81 12.21
CA VAL A 103 -14.74 4.48 10.84
C VAL A 103 -15.88 4.51 9.83
N ARG A 104 -17.06 3.97 10.19
CA ARG A 104 -18.24 4.02 9.32
C ARG A 104 -18.64 5.47 9.00
N GLU A 105 -18.69 6.34 10.00
CA GLU A 105 -19.04 7.75 9.81
C GLU A 105 -18.00 8.49 8.95
N LEU A 106 -16.70 8.18 9.10
CA LEU A 106 -15.66 8.75 8.25
C LEU A 106 -15.83 8.35 6.78
N LEU A 107 -16.19 7.10 6.51
CA LEU A 107 -16.48 6.61 5.16
C LEU A 107 -17.78 7.20 4.62
N ASP A 108 -18.79 7.42 5.48
CA ASP A 108 -20.02 8.13 5.14
C ASP A 108 -19.73 9.58 4.75
N THR A 109 -18.93 10.30 5.54
CA THR A 109 -18.49 11.66 5.21
C THR A 109 -17.83 11.72 3.84
N LEU A 110 -16.97 10.74 3.53
CA LEU A 110 -16.20 10.74 2.29
C LEU A 110 -17.04 10.35 1.08
N PHE A 111 -17.87 9.31 1.19
CA PHE A 111 -18.46 8.63 0.03
C PHE A 111 -19.99 8.52 0.05
N ALA A 112 -20.71 8.94 1.10
CA ALA A 112 -22.17 8.85 1.11
C ALA A 112 -22.78 9.61 -0.09
N GLY A 113 -23.71 8.95 -0.78
CA GLY A 113 -24.36 9.48 -1.98
C GLY A 113 -23.54 9.36 -3.27
N THR A 114 -22.34 8.78 -3.22
CA THR A 114 -21.56 8.44 -4.42
C THR A 114 -21.88 7.04 -4.94
N SER A 115 -21.62 6.81 -6.21
CA SER A 115 -21.81 5.51 -6.88
C SER A 115 -20.91 4.39 -6.31
N VAL A 116 -19.78 4.74 -5.68
CA VAL A 116 -18.76 3.78 -5.20
C VAL A 116 -18.85 3.46 -3.71
N TYR A 117 -19.80 4.05 -2.98
CA TYR A 117 -19.86 4.00 -1.51
C TYR A 117 -19.71 2.58 -0.93
N GLU A 118 -20.53 1.63 -1.39
CA GLU A 118 -20.49 0.24 -0.89
C GLU A 118 -19.18 -0.47 -1.23
N ALA A 119 -18.62 -0.20 -2.41
CA ALA A 119 -17.34 -0.77 -2.83
C ALA A 119 -16.20 -0.23 -1.94
N MET A 120 -16.16 1.08 -1.69
CA MET A 120 -15.11 1.70 -0.86
C MET A 120 -15.19 1.28 0.61
N LEU A 121 -16.39 1.03 1.14
CA LEU A 121 -16.57 0.44 2.48
C LEU A 121 -15.88 -0.93 2.58
N GLN A 122 -16.14 -1.82 1.62
CA GLN A 122 -15.56 -3.16 1.58
C GLN A 122 -14.05 -3.11 1.31
N GLU A 123 -13.60 -2.25 0.40
CA GLU A 123 -12.17 -2.09 0.11
C GLU A 123 -11.38 -1.59 1.32
N TYR A 124 -11.90 -0.58 2.03
CA TYR A 124 -11.25 -0.07 3.23
C TYR A 124 -11.17 -1.16 4.32
N ALA A 125 -12.26 -1.91 4.51
CA ALA A 125 -12.30 -2.99 5.48
C ALA A 125 -11.35 -4.14 5.13
N SER A 126 -11.32 -4.55 3.86
CA SER A 126 -10.39 -5.56 3.35
C SER A 126 -8.94 -5.13 3.55
N CYS A 127 -8.61 -3.87 3.24
CA CYS A 127 -7.27 -3.34 3.45
C CYS A 127 -6.86 -3.37 4.92
N LEU A 128 -7.68 -2.82 5.82
CA LEU A 128 -7.33 -2.81 7.24
C LEU A 128 -7.19 -4.22 7.81
N LEU A 129 -8.03 -5.16 7.38
CA LEU A 129 -7.91 -6.56 7.74
C LEU A 129 -6.52 -7.10 7.34
N PHE A 130 -6.14 -7.00 6.07
CA PHE A 130 -4.89 -7.60 5.61
C PHE A 130 -3.65 -6.85 6.09
N MET A 131 -3.70 -5.53 6.24
CA MET A 131 -2.62 -4.78 6.89
C MET A 131 -2.45 -5.19 8.35
N ALA A 132 -3.55 -5.31 9.10
CA ALA A 132 -3.48 -5.74 10.49
C ALA A 132 -3.01 -7.19 10.63
N GLU A 133 -3.44 -8.10 9.75
CA GLU A 133 -2.98 -9.49 9.73
C GLU A 133 -1.51 -9.61 9.34
N LYS A 134 -1.05 -8.79 8.38
CA LYS A 134 0.36 -8.65 8.00
C LYS A 134 1.20 -8.18 9.20
N THR A 135 0.60 -7.41 10.11
CA THR A 135 1.29 -6.73 11.21
C THR A 135 1.09 -7.31 12.61
N ARG A 136 0.54 -8.52 12.67
CA ARG A 136 0.46 -9.33 13.88
C ARG A 136 1.77 -10.06 14.14
N ASP A 137 2.01 -10.35 15.43
CA ASP A 137 3.17 -11.11 15.91
C ASP A 137 3.31 -12.52 15.29
N HIS A 138 2.28 -13.03 14.61
CA HIS A 138 2.33 -14.27 13.86
C HIS A 138 1.67 -14.08 12.49
N GLN A 139 2.18 -14.77 11.47
CA GLN A 139 1.53 -14.83 10.17
C GLN A 139 0.33 -15.77 10.25
N SER A 140 -0.87 -15.26 9.97
CA SER A 140 -2.07 -16.10 9.88
C SER A 140 -2.16 -16.83 8.53
N ASP A 141 -2.86 -17.96 8.51
CA ASP A 141 -3.28 -18.71 7.33
C ASP A 141 -4.04 -17.80 6.35
N LEU A 142 -4.80 -16.83 6.86
CA LEU A 142 -5.48 -15.83 6.04
C LEU A 142 -4.47 -14.93 5.30
N CYS A 143 -3.48 -14.39 6.02
CA CYS A 143 -2.39 -13.61 5.41
C CYS A 143 -1.60 -14.46 4.40
N LYS A 144 -1.33 -15.72 4.73
CA LYS A 144 -0.67 -16.68 3.84
C LYS A 144 -1.44 -16.88 2.53
N LYS A 145 -2.75 -17.15 2.62
CA LYS A 145 -3.64 -17.29 1.46
C LYS A 145 -3.65 -16.03 0.61
N TYR A 146 -3.65 -14.85 1.22
CA TYR A 146 -3.56 -13.59 0.48
C TYR A 146 -2.25 -13.46 -0.29
N ILE A 147 -1.10 -13.75 0.35
CA ILE A 147 0.22 -13.70 -0.29
C ILE A 147 0.32 -14.70 -1.46
N GLU A 148 -0.31 -15.85 -1.33
CA GLU A 148 -0.39 -16.84 -2.42
C GLU A 148 -1.34 -16.39 -3.54
N ALA A 149 -2.45 -15.74 -3.19
CA ALA A 149 -3.41 -15.20 -4.14
C ALA A 149 -2.83 -14.06 -4.99
N ILE A 150 -2.08 -13.12 -4.39
CA ILE A 150 -1.44 -12.02 -5.15
C ILE A 150 -0.45 -12.54 -6.19
N ALA A 151 0.24 -13.65 -5.90
CA ALA A 151 1.21 -14.26 -6.80
C ALA A 151 0.58 -15.15 -7.89
N SER A 152 -0.72 -15.43 -7.79
CA SER A 152 -1.39 -16.41 -8.65
C SER A 152 -1.62 -15.93 -10.08
N SER A 153 -1.84 -14.63 -10.28
CA SER A 153 -2.19 -14.08 -11.60
C SER A 153 -1.82 -12.60 -11.71
N PRO A 154 -1.14 -12.17 -12.79
CA PRO A 154 -0.80 -10.76 -12.99
C PRO A 154 -2.04 -9.87 -13.21
N SER A 155 -3.14 -10.42 -13.75
CA SER A 155 -4.37 -9.64 -13.96
C SER A 155 -5.11 -9.34 -12.66
N ARG A 156 -5.08 -10.28 -11.71
CA ARG A 156 -5.68 -10.11 -10.39
C ARG A 156 -4.79 -9.33 -9.43
N TYR A 157 -3.47 -9.36 -9.62
CA TYR A 157 -2.50 -8.70 -8.75
C TYR A 157 -2.90 -7.27 -8.39
N TYR A 158 -3.21 -6.44 -9.39
CA TYR A 158 -3.52 -5.03 -9.18
C TYR A 158 -4.79 -4.82 -8.34
N ARG A 159 -5.81 -5.65 -8.53
CA ARG A 159 -7.05 -5.60 -7.74
C ARG A 159 -6.82 -6.10 -6.32
N LEU A 160 -6.03 -7.16 -6.13
CA LEU A 160 -5.70 -7.68 -4.80
C LEU A 160 -4.74 -6.77 -4.03
N ARG A 161 -3.99 -5.95 -4.77
CA ARG A 161 -3.08 -4.95 -4.19
C ARG A 161 -3.79 -3.81 -3.48
N ASP A 162 -5.09 -3.60 -3.70
CA ASP A 162 -5.87 -2.64 -2.93
C ASP A 162 -5.94 -2.99 -1.42
N CYS A 163 -5.63 -4.24 -1.03
CA CYS A 163 -5.49 -4.63 0.37
C CYS A 163 -4.19 -4.12 1.05
N ASP A 164 -3.31 -3.47 0.30
CA ASP A 164 -2.03 -2.92 0.79
C ASP A 164 -1.80 -1.49 0.25
N ALA A 165 -1.94 -1.24 -1.04
CA ALA A 165 -1.69 0.07 -1.65
C ALA A 165 -2.92 0.99 -1.71
N GLN A 166 -4.14 0.45 -1.55
CA GLN A 166 -5.42 1.19 -1.60
C GLN A 166 -5.57 2.14 -2.80
N VAL A 167 -5.05 1.79 -3.98
CA VAL A 167 -4.95 2.76 -5.09
C VAL A 167 -6.32 3.20 -5.57
N ARG A 168 -7.27 2.27 -5.69
CA ARG A 168 -8.66 2.61 -6.10
C ARG A 168 -9.36 3.51 -5.08
N LEU A 169 -9.22 3.21 -3.79
CA LEU A 169 -9.75 4.04 -2.71
C LEU A 169 -9.13 5.44 -2.72
N PHE A 170 -7.83 5.57 -2.95
CA PHE A 170 -7.17 6.87 -3.06
C PHE A 170 -7.67 7.66 -4.27
N ILE A 171 -7.88 7.00 -5.42
CA ILE A 171 -8.47 7.63 -6.63
C ILE A 171 -9.87 8.16 -6.32
N ALA A 172 -10.71 7.31 -5.73
CA ALA A 172 -12.07 7.67 -5.36
C ALA A 172 -12.08 8.83 -4.35
N ALA A 173 -11.24 8.77 -3.31
CA ALA A 173 -11.11 9.82 -2.31
C ALA A 173 -10.63 11.15 -2.92
N ALA A 174 -9.68 11.12 -3.87
CA ALA A 174 -9.18 12.31 -4.53
C ALA A 174 -10.29 13.08 -5.26
N VAL A 175 -11.19 12.36 -5.92
CA VAL A 175 -12.35 12.94 -6.59
C VAL A 175 -13.41 13.36 -5.58
N ALA A 176 -13.73 12.52 -4.59
CA ALA A 176 -14.75 12.79 -3.59
C ALA A 176 -14.44 14.01 -2.71
N CYS A 177 -13.16 14.27 -2.41
CA CYS A 177 -12.68 15.48 -1.71
C CYS A 177 -12.90 16.77 -2.51
N ASN A 178 -13.36 16.67 -3.76
CA ASN A 178 -13.77 17.80 -4.60
C ASN A 178 -15.29 17.86 -4.81
N ASP A 179 -16.09 17.15 -4.00
CA ASP A 179 -17.55 17.03 -4.09
C ASP A 179 -18.06 16.47 -5.42
N LEU A 180 -17.30 15.55 -6.00
CA LEU A 180 -17.66 14.84 -7.23
C LEU A 180 -17.90 13.35 -6.95
N ASP A 181 -18.74 12.73 -7.77
CA ASP A 181 -18.91 11.27 -7.78
C ASP A 181 -17.74 10.65 -8.55
N PRO A 182 -16.97 9.73 -7.95
CA PRO A 182 -15.89 9.00 -8.63
C PRO A 182 -16.43 7.85 -9.51
N ASP A 183 -17.27 8.19 -10.49
CA ASP A 183 -18.04 7.28 -11.34
C ASP A 183 -17.23 6.64 -12.50
N PHE A 184 -15.95 6.33 -12.27
CA PHE A 184 -15.14 5.62 -13.26
C PHE A 184 -15.64 4.19 -13.45
N THR A 185 -15.51 3.68 -14.67
CA THR A 185 -15.74 2.27 -14.99
C THR A 185 -14.70 1.36 -14.34
N GLU A 186 -15.02 0.08 -14.18
CA GLU A 186 -14.06 -0.92 -13.67
C GLU A 186 -12.77 -0.99 -14.49
N MET A 187 -12.88 -0.81 -15.81
CA MET A 187 -11.74 -0.84 -16.71
C MET A 187 -10.84 0.39 -16.54
N GLU A 188 -11.43 1.56 -16.30
CA GLU A 188 -10.69 2.78 -15.96
C GLU A 188 -10.00 2.66 -14.60
N TYR A 189 -10.71 2.17 -13.57
CA TYR A 189 -10.09 1.89 -12.26
C TYR A 189 -8.93 0.91 -12.37
N GLN A 190 -9.11 -0.18 -13.14
CA GLN A 190 -8.07 -1.16 -13.37
C GLN A 190 -6.86 -0.54 -14.10
N ALA A 191 -7.07 0.23 -15.16
CA ALA A 191 -5.99 0.90 -15.89
C ALA A 191 -5.22 1.88 -14.98
N MET A 192 -5.93 2.71 -14.22
CA MET A 192 -5.32 3.66 -13.28
C MET A 192 -4.54 2.94 -12.17
N ALA A 193 -5.10 1.87 -11.61
CA ALA A 193 -4.40 1.03 -10.63
C ALA A 193 -3.13 0.42 -11.25
N GLU A 194 -3.20 -0.13 -12.46
CA GLU A 194 -2.06 -0.67 -13.19
C GLU A 194 -0.94 0.36 -13.38
N ILE A 195 -1.28 1.55 -13.85
CA ILE A 195 -0.34 2.67 -14.05
C ILE A 195 0.28 3.07 -12.70
N GLY A 196 -0.56 3.37 -11.70
CA GLY A 196 -0.11 3.85 -10.40
C GLY A 196 0.81 2.87 -9.68
N ILE A 197 0.40 1.60 -9.59
CA ILE A 197 1.16 0.51 -8.97
C ILE A 197 2.50 0.30 -9.67
N THR A 198 2.50 0.31 -10.99
CA THR A 198 3.71 0.12 -11.79
C THR A 198 4.73 1.23 -11.53
N LEU A 199 4.28 2.48 -11.55
CA LEU A 199 5.15 3.64 -11.29
C LEU A 199 5.67 3.64 -9.84
N TYR A 200 4.79 3.39 -8.89
CA TYR A 200 5.10 3.33 -7.46
C TYR A 200 6.15 2.25 -7.17
N ASP A 201 5.90 1.01 -7.61
CA ASP A 201 6.79 -0.13 -7.32
C ASP A 201 8.16 -0.01 -7.94
N ALA A 202 8.27 0.70 -9.06
CA ALA A 202 9.53 0.89 -9.73
C ALA A 202 10.47 1.78 -8.91
N VAL A 203 9.91 2.81 -8.27
CA VAL A 203 10.63 3.74 -7.37
C VAL A 203 10.86 3.08 -6.01
N ALA A 204 9.86 2.38 -5.48
CA ALA A 204 9.92 1.69 -4.20
C ALA A 204 10.80 0.43 -4.22
N PHE A 205 11.22 -0.04 -5.39
CA PHE A 205 11.82 -1.36 -5.61
C PHE A 205 12.82 -1.81 -4.54
N TYR A 206 13.89 -1.04 -4.32
CA TYR A 206 14.93 -1.41 -3.37
C TYR A 206 14.50 -1.26 -1.91
N LYS A 207 13.60 -0.31 -1.61
CA LYS A 207 12.99 -0.19 -0.29
C LYS A 207 12.13 -1.42 0.02
N HIS A 208 11.18 -1.73 -0.85
CA HIS A 208 10.29 -2.88 -0.70
C HIS A 208 11.10 -4.18 -0.62
N ARG A 209 12.19 -4.30 -1.38
CA ARG A 209 13.10 -5.45 -1.28
C ARG A 209 13.84 -5.49 0.06
N ALA A 210 14.29 -4.35 0.59
CA ALA A 210 14.92 -4.27 1.91
C ALA A 210 13.96 -4.64 3.06
N GLU A 211 12.68 -4.29 2.92
CA GLU A 211 11.59 -4.61 3.84
C GLU A 211 11.10 -6.06 3.73
N ALA A 212 11.58 -6.81 2.73
CA ALA A 212 11.01 -8.10 2.32
C ALA A 212 9.48 -7.99 2.09
N GLU A 213 9.06 -6.92 1.41
CA GLU A 213 7.68 -6.69 1.01
C GLU A 213 7.20 -7.83 0.10
N VAL A 214 5.92 -8.18 0.24
CA VAL A 214 5.22 -9.19 -0.57
C VAL A 214 4.46 -8.53 -1.72
N SER A 215 4.08 -7.26 -1.58
CA SER A 215 3.29 -6.49 -2.52
C SER A 215 4.14 -5.53 -3.36
N ASN A 216 5.09 -6.07 -4.14
CA ASN A 216 5.81 -5.32 -5.19
C ASN A 216 5.76 -6.10 -6.52
N LEU A 217 5.34 -5.43 -7.60
CA LEU A 217 5.14 -6.01 -8.92
C LEU A 217 6.39 -6.72 -9.44
N TYR A 218 7.55 -6.11 -9.24
CA TYR A 218 8.84 -6.60 -9.71
C TYR A 218 9.39 -7.77 -8.91
N ALA A 219 8.73 -8.16 -7.81
CA ALA A 219 8.96 -9.47 -7.19
C ALA A 219 8.50 -10.62 -8.10
N TYR A 220 7.52 -10.36 -8.98
CA TYR A 220 6.82 -11.38 -9.76
C TYR A 220 7.15 -11.35 -11.25
N CYS A 221 7.28 -10.16 -11.85
CA CYS A 221 7.64 -10.04 -13.27
C CYS A 221 9.15 -10.05 -13.54
N GLY A 222 9.98 -10.11 -12.50
CA GLY A 222 11.43 -10.12 -12.61
C GLY A 222 12.09 -8.85 -12.08
N GLN A 223 13.30 -9.02 -11.56
CA GLN A 223 14.06 -7.98 -10.85
C GLN A 223 15.07 -7.25 -11.73
N ASP A 224 15.11 -7.55 -13.03
CA ASP A 224 16.09 -6.96 -13.94
C ASP A 224 15.80 -5.48 -14.21
N LEU A 225 16.88 -4.68 -14.24
CA LEU A 225 16.80 -3.23 -14.35
C LEU A 225 16.19 -2.79 -15.68
N GLU A 226 16.57 -3.45 -16.77
CA GLU A 226 16.13 -3.10 -18.13
C GLU A 226 14.61 -3.25 -18.27
N PHE A 227 14.03 -4.36 -17.82
CA PHE A 227 12.58 -4.55 -17.85
C PHE A 227 11.84 -3.55 -16.95
N ARG A 228 12.37 -3.28 -15.75
CA ARG A 228 11.75 -2.29 -14.87
C ARG A 228 11.76 -0.89 -15.49
N GLN A 229 12.83 -0.52 -16.17
CA GLN A 229 12.92 0.75 -16.91
C GLN A 229 11.97 0.78 -18.11
N GLU A 230 11.90 -0.29 -18.90
CA GLU A 230 10.98 -0.46 -20.04
C GLU A 230 9.54 -0.21 -19.57
N VAL A 231 9.09 -0.98 -18.58
CA VAL A 231 7.72 -0.93 -18.07
C VAL A 231 7.39 0.42 -17.42
N TYR A 232 8.33 1.01 -16.66
CA TYR A 232 8.13 2.34 -16.09
C TYR A 232 7.96 3.41 -17.18
N GLN A 233 8.75 3.36 -18.25
CA GLN A 233 8.64 4.29 -19.36
C GLN A 233 7.30 4.17 -20.07
N THR A 234 6.80 2.94 -20.27
CA THR A 234 5.48 2.67 -20.84
C THR A 234 4.39 3.27 -19.95
N ALA A 235 4.32 2.88 -18.67
CA ALA A 235 3.30 3.38 -17.75
C ALA A 235 3.31 4.92 -17.63
N ARG A 236 4.50 5.54 -17.60
CA ARG A 236 4.65 6.99 -17.58
C ARG A 236 4.12 7.63 -18.87
N SER A 237 4.41 7.06 -20.03
CA SER A 237 3.92 7.57 -21.31
C SER A 237 2.40 7.46 -21.41
N THR A 238 1.83 6.33 -20.97
CA THR A 238 0.37 6.14 -20.89
C THR A 238 -0.27 7.17 -19.95
N LEU A 239 0.34 7.46 -18.79
CA LEU A 239 -0.15 8.50 -17.88
C LEU A 239 -0.15 9.89 -18.53
N TRP A 240 0.86 10.23 -19.33
CA TRP A 240 0.88 11.50 -20.09
C TRP A 240 -0.20 11.56 -21.17
N ALA A 241 -0.46 10.44 -21.84
CA ALA A 241 -1.56 10.35 -22.80
C ALA A 241 -2.91 10.58 -22.09
N LEU A 242 -3.10 9.94 -20.92
CA LEU A 242 -4.29 10.10 -20.09
C LEU A 242 -4.46 11.55 -19.63
N GLU A 243 -3.38 12.19 -19.17
CA GLU A 243 -3.38 13.61 -18.79
C GLU A 243 -3.88 14.52 -19.92
N THR A 244 -3.44 14.26 -21.15
CA THR A 244 -3.87 15.06 -22.31
C THR A 244 -5.39 15.01 -22.52
N MET A 245 -6.03 13.86 -22.26
CA MET A 245 -7.49 13.70 -22.44
C MET A 245 -8.28 14.27 -21.27
N TRP A 246 -7.83 14.00 -20.05
CA TRP A 246 -8.61 14.21 -18.83
C TRP A 246 -8.27 15.51 -18.10
N CYS A 247 -7.25 16.27 -18.54
CA CYS A 247 -6.86 17.54 -17.91
C CYS A 247 -7.96 18.60 -17.87
N LYS A 248 -9.00 18.48 -18.72
CA LYS A 248 -10.09 19.47 -18.80
C LYS A 248 -11.18 19.28 -17.74
N THR A 249 -11.30 18.09 -17.14
CA THR A 249 -12.31 17.81 -16.10
C THR A 249 -11.67 17.82 -14.71
N VAL A 250 -12.43 18.24 -13.68
CA VAL A 250 -11.93 18.24 -12.29
C VAL A 250 -11.70 16.81 -11.81
N GLN A 251 -12.62 15.89 -12.11
CA GLN A 251 -12.51 14.47 -11.81
C GLN A 251 -11.24 13.85 -12.43
N GLY A 252 -11.03 14.10 -13.73
CA GLY A 252 -9.85 13.63 -14.44
C GLY A 252 -8.55 14.17 -13.85
N ARG A 253 -8.48 15.49 -13.60
CA ARG A 253 -7.33 16.11 -12.93
C ARG A 253 -7.07 15.53 -11.54
N SER A 254 -8.11 15.29 -10.75
CA SER A 254 -7.97 14.74 -9.38
C SER A 254 -7.32 13.36 -9.41
N ALA A 255 -7.78 12.47 -10.28
CA ALA A 255 -7.21 11.13 -10.45
C ALA A 255 -5.77 11.19 -11.00
N ILE A 256 -5.51 11.99 -12.04
CA ILE A 256 -4.17 12.11 -12.65
C ILE A 256 -3.16 12.71 -11.68
N ASN A 257 -3.55 13.74 -10.92
CA ASN A 257 -2.68 14.35 -9.92
C ASN A 257 -2.26 13.31 -8.87
N LEU A 258 -3.18 12.45 -8.43
CA LEU A 258 -2.82 11.32 -7.56
C LEU A 258 -1.81 10.39 -8.21
N LEU A 259 -2.10 9.88 -9.41
CA LEU A 259 -1.22 8.92 -10.09
C LEU A 259 0.19 9.47 -10.33
N LYS A 260 0.30 10.76 -10.66
CA LYS A 260 1.60 11.46 -10.82
C LYS A 260 2.37 11.56 -9.51
N ASN A 261 1.69 11.70 -8.38
CA ASN A 261 2.31 11.88 -7.08
C ASN A 261 2.62 10.56 -6.35
N LEU A 262 1.97 9.45 -6.68
CA LEU A 262 2.28 8.13 -6.11
C LEU A 262 3.79 7.81 -6.09
N PRO A 263 4.55 7.87 -7.21
CA PRO A 263 5.99 7.62 -7.17
C PRO A 263 6.77 8.69 -6.39
N LEU A 264 6.24 9.91 -6.27
CA LEU A 264 6.89 11.04 -5.60
C LEU A 264 6.75 11.01 -4.08
N ILE A 265 5.81 10.23 -3.53
CA ILE A 265 5.66 10.14 -2.07
C ILE A 265 6.97 9.70 -1.40
N HIS A 266 7.74 8.83 -2.07
CA HIS A 266 9.06 8.39 -1.60
C HIS A 266 10.09 9.51 -1.50
N MET A 267 9.96 10.57 -2.30
CA MET A 267 10.86 11.72 -2.28
C MET A 267 10.39 12.81 -1.32
N SER A 268 9.08 12.96 -1.17
CA SER A 268 8.47 14.10 -0.47
C SER A 268 8.14 13.80 0.99
N MET A 269 7.82 12.56 1.32
CA MET A 269 7.46 12.20 2.69
C MET A 269 8.69 11.94 3.56
N ARG A 270 8.58 12.36 4.82
CA ARG A 270 9.64 12.22 5.81
C ARG A 270 9.84 10.77 6.27
N ARG A 271 8.80 9.94 6.18
CA ARG A 271 8.90 8.49 6.41
C ARG A 271 9.87 7.82 5.42
N TYR A 272 9.95 8.34 4.19
CA TYR A 272 10.71 7.75 3.10
C TYR A 272 12.06 8.43 2.84
N ARG A 273 12.21 9.73 3.12
CA ARG A 273 13.48 10.48 3.31
C ARG A 273 14.62 10.15 2.34
N PHE A 274 14.32 9.74 1.11
CA PHE A 274 15.31 9.20 0.17
C PHE A 274 16.50 10.14 0.00
N VAL A 275 16.24 11.44 -0.18
CA VAL A 275 17.29 12.45 -0.37
C VAL A 275 18.08 12.72 0.91
N GLU A 276 17.41 12.85 2.06
CA GLU A 276 18.03 13.15 3.37
C GLU A 276 18.89 12.00 3.89
N ASP A 277 18.46 10.76 3.63
CA ASP A 277 19.15 9.53 4.03
C ASP A 277 20.32 9.20 3.08
N GLY A 278 20.64 10.08 2.13
CA GLY A 278 21.70 9.88 1.14
C GLY A 278 21.42 8.75 0.14
N LEU A 279 20.17 8.26 0.12
CA LEU A 279 19.71 7.28 -0.84
C LEU A 279 19.57 7.97 -2.20
N THR A 280 19.98 7.28 -3.25
CA THR A 280 19.77 7.76 -4.61
C THR A 280 18.74 6.85 -5.24
N ILE A 281 17.70 7.42 -5.84
CA ILE A 281 16.72 6.65 -6.61
C ILE A 281 17.48 5.81 -7.63
N GLY A 282 17.26 4.49 -7.60
CA GLY A 282 17.94 3.55 -8.49
C GLY A 282 19.25 2.97 -7.97
N LYS A 283 19.72 3.28 -6.75
CA LYS A 283 20.82 2.54 -6.11
C LYS A 283 20.29 1.35 -5.28
N PRO A 284 20.93 0.17 -5.37
CA PRO A 284 20.63 -0.96 -4.50
C PRO A 284 20.75 -0.60 -3.01
N GLU A 285 19.91 -1.23 -2.21
CA GLU A 285 20.00 -1.19 -0.75
C GLU A 285 21.33 -1.74 -0.25
N THR A 286 21.86 -1.17 0.83
CA THR A 286 23.02 -1.70 1.54
C THR A 286 22.57 -2.56 2.71
N SER A 287 23.42 -3.43 3.26
CA SER A 287 23.07 -4.19 4.46
C SER A 287 22.69 -3.30 5.66
N ALA A 288 23.19 -2.05 5.72
CA ALA A 288 22.77 -1.09 6.73
C ALA A 288 21.30 -0.63 6.53
N VAL A 289 20.90 -0.36 5.29
CA VAL A 289 19.50 -0.04 4.93
C VAL A 289 18.59 -1.22 5.21
N VAL A 290 19.01 -2.43 4.82
CA VAL A 290 18.27 -3.67 5.10
C VAL A 290 18.10 -3.87 6.61
N ARG A 291 19.15 -3.70 7.40
CA ARG A 291 19.06 -3.79 8.86
C ARG A 291 18.17 -2.70 9.46
N ALA A 292 18.22 -1.47 8.97
CA ALA A 292 17.37 -0.39 9.47
C ALA A 292 15.89 -0.67 9.18
N ALA A 293 15.58 -1.10 7.94
CA ALA A 293 14.25 -1.55 7.54
C ALA A 293 13.73 -2.67 8.45
N ARG A 294 14.58 -3.66 8.73
CA ARG A 294 14.24 -4.82 9.56
C ARG A 294 14.17 -4.55 11.07
N ASN A 295 14.52 -3.35 11.53
CA ASN A 295 14.48 -2.96 12.95
C ASN A 295 13.41 -1.89 13.24
N HIS A 296 12.43 -1.70 12.36
CA HIS A 296 11.34 -0.74 12.53
C HIS A 296 11.76 0.71 12.75
N VAL A 297 12.93 1.08 12.26
CA VAL A 297 13.37 2.47 12.30
C VAL A 297 12.41 3.29 11.41
N LYS A 298 11.78 4.33 11.98
CA LYS A 298 10.84 5.25 11.30
C LYS A 298 9.55 4.58 10.76
N LEU A 299 8.98 3.65 11.50
CA LEU A 299 7.75 2.92 11.10
C LEU A 299 7.92 2.07 9.82
N TRP A 300 9.15 1.69 9.45
CA TRP A 300 9.37 0.72 8.38
C TRP A 300 8.93 -0.65 8.91
N TYR A 301 7.84 -1.20 8.38
CA TYR A 301 7.27 -2.41 8.96
C TYR A 301 8.01 -3.67 8.48
N ARG A 302 7.98 -4.72 9.31
CA ARG A 302 8.59 -6.03 9.08
C ARG A 302 7.57 -7.12 9.39
N ASN A 303 7.26 -7.97 8.42
CA ASN A 303 6.58 -9.25 8.64
C ASN A 303 7.46 -10.18 9.50
N ASP A 304 7.30 -10.14 10.81
CA ASP A 304 7.98 -11.06 11.71
C ASP A 304 7.04 -12.05 12.35
N ALA A 305 7.34 -13.34 12.15
CA ALA A 305 6.87 -14.37 13.05
C ALA A 305 7.67 -14.27 14.35
N ALA A 306 7.08 -13.74 15.42
CA ALA A 306 7.59 -13.93 16.77
C ALA A 306 7.35 -15.38 17.17
N SER A 307 8.42 -16.10 17.50
CA SER A 307 8.39 -17.55 17.73
C SER A 307 7.73 -18.00 19.04
N ASN A 308 7.13 -17.10 19.85
CA ASN A 308 6.66 -17.46 21.20
C ASN A 308 5.45 -16.64 21.73
N SER A 309 4.56 -16.12 20.88
CA SER A 309 3.29 -15.59 21.40
C SER A 309 2.30 -16.73 21.67
N PRO A 310 1.48 -16.66 22.75
CA PRO A 310 0.37 -17.60 22.93
C PRO A 310 -0.51 -17.57 21.68
N ALA A 311 -1.01 -18.73 21.23
CA ALA A 311 -1.90 -18.82 20.09
C ALA A 311 -3.13 -17.93 20.31
N GLU A 312 -3.09 -16.72 19.76
CA GLU A 312 -4.27 -15.89 19.58
C GLU A 312 -5.21 -16.63 18.64
N MET A 313 -6.52 -16.51 18.85
CA MET A 313 -7.51 -17.20 18.02
C MET A 313 -7.38 -16.68 16.59
N GLU A 314 -6.89 -17.54 15.72
CA GLU A 314 -6.70 -17.23 14.32
C GLU A 314 -8.05 -16.95 13.64
N ARG A 315 -8.13 -15.85 12.89
CA ARG A 315 -9.35 -15.51 12.16
C ARG A 315 -9.53 -16.48 11.00
N SER A 316 -10.66 -17.17 10.97
CA SER A 316 -11.03 -18.00 9.83
C SER A 316 -11.58 -17.14 8.70
N PHE A 317 -11.42 -17.59 7.46
CA PHE A 317 -12.00 -16.94 6.30
C PHE A 317 -13.52 -16.72 6.43
N GLU A 318 -14.23 -17.69 6.99
CA GLU A 318 -15.68 -17.65 7.22
C GLU A 318 -16.08 -16.50 8.13
N SER A 319 -15.27 -16.21 9.14
CA SER A 319 -15.53 -15.15 10.12
C SER A 319 -15.36 -13.74 9.55
N VAL A 320 -14.55 -13.55 8.50
CA VAL A 320 -14.21 -12.24 7.93
C VAL A 320 -14.79 -11.99 6.53
N GLN A 321 -15.47 -12.97 5.94
CA GLN A 321 -15.92 -12.90 4.54
C GLN A 321 -16.83 -11.72 4.21
N TYR A 322 -17.49 -11.12 5.20
CA TYR A 322 -18.37 -9.97 5.03
C TYR A 322 -17.62 -8.66 4.79
N MET A 323 -16.31 -8.63 5.11
CA MET A 323 -15.43 -7.49 4.87
C MET A 323 -14.77 -7.54 3.49
N LEU A 324 -14.77 -8.71 2.84
CA LEU A 324 -14.04 -8.96 1.61
C LEU A 324 -14.85 -8.49 0.40
N TYR A 325 -14.22 -7.71 -0.47
CA TYR A 325 -14.80 -7.44 -1.80
C TYR A 325 -14.78 -8.72 -2.66
N PRO A 326 -15.69 -8.83 -3.66
CA PRO A 326 -15.94 -10.08 -4.37
C PRO A 326 -14.69 -10.75 -4.97
N GLU A 327 -13.84 -10.00 -5.66
CA GLU A 327 -12.67 -10.56 -6.36
C GLU A 327 -11.61 -11.08 -5.38
N LEU A 328 -11.48 -10.46 -4.20
CA LEU A 328 -10.62 -10.97 -3.13
C LEU A 328 -11.18 -12.23 -2.51
N LYS A 329 -12.51 -12.27 -2.28
CA LYS A 329 -13.17 -13.47 -1.77
C LYS A 329 -12.93 -14.66 -2.69
N GLU A 330 -13.12 -14.48 -3.99
CA GLU A 330 -12.86 -15.52 -5.00
C GLU A 330 -11.38 -15.95 -5.00
N ALA A 331 -10.45 -15.00 -4.96
CA ALA A 331 -9.02 -15.29 -5.00
C ALA A 331 -8.54 -16.08 -3.79
N LEU A 332 -9.06 -15.81 -2.59
CA LEU A 332 -8.70 -16.52 -1.36
C LEU A 332 -9.27 -17.94 -1.27
N GLN A 333 -10.25 -18.27 -2.11
CA GLN A 333 -10.86 -19.59 -2.19
C GLN A 333 -10.20 -20.50 -3.24
N LEU A 334 -9.24 -19.99 -4.01
CA LEU A 334 -8.53 -20.78 -5.01
C LEU A 334 -7.83 -21.98 -4.37
N PRO A 335 -8.11 -23.21 -4.83
CA PRO A 335 -7.39 -24.39 -4.39
C PRO A 335 -5.91 -24.29 -4.74
N ILE A 336 -5.03 -24.73 -3.84
CA ILE A 336 -3.58 -24.82 -4.10
C ILE A 336 -3.28 -25.64 -5.37
N THR A 337 -4.12 -26.63 -5.69
CA THR A 337 -4.02 -27.46 -6.90
C THR A 337 -4.20 -26.69 -8.20
N GLU A 338 -4.92 -25.57 -8.16
CA GLU A 338 -5.10 -24.68 -9.32
C GLU A 338 -3.92 -23.71 -9.49
N MET A 339 -3.06 -23.61 -8.48
CA MET A 339 -1.88 -22.76 -8.55
C MET A 339 -0.67 -23.50 -9.14
N CYS A 340 0.30 -22.75 -9.66
CA CYS A 340 1.53 -23.32 -10.22
C CYS A 340 2.33 -24.08 -9.16
N GLN A 341 2.58 -25.37 -9.40
CA GLN A 341 3.32 -26.27 -8.49
C GLN A 341 4.84 -26.09 -8.56
N LYS A 342 5.34 -25.40 -9.59
CA LYS A 342 6.77 -25.10 -9.73
C LYS A 342 7.19 -23.83 -8.97
N CYS A 343 6.25 -22.97 -8.59
CA CYS A 343 6.54 -21.78 -7.80
C CYS A 343 6.85 -22.17 -6.36
N THR A 344 7.84 -21.50 -5.76
CA THR A 344 8.25 -21.80 -4.39
C THR A 344 7.41 -21.01 -3.40
N ARG A 345 6.58 -21.75 -2.65
CA ARG A 345 5.81 -21.27 -1.50
C ARG A 345 6.59 -21.53 -0.23
N ARG A 346 6.37 -20.69 0.78
CA ARG A 346 7.10 -20.74 2.05
C ARG A 346 6.16 -21.09 3.17
N GLU A 347 6.70 -21.65 4.25
CA GLU A 347 5.93 -21.81 5.49
C GLU A 347 5.64 -20.45 6.13
N VAL A 348 6.62 -19.53 6.06
CA VAL A 348 6.51 -18.14 6.53
C VAL A 348 6.98 -17.19 5.43
N TYR A 349 6.16 -16.21 5.10
CA TYR A 349 6.46 -15.13 4.15
C TYR A 349 6.90 -13.84 4.86
N GLY A 350 7.56 -12.94 4.12
CA GLY A 350 7.99 -11.64 4.63
C GLY A 350 9.43 -11.60 5.16
N GLY A 351 9.63 -11.07 6.37
CA GLY A 351 10.93 -10.72 6.96
C GLY A 351 11.92 -11.86 7.18
N VAL A 352 11.51 -13.11 6.90
CA VAL A 352 12.36 -14.31 6.91
C VAL A 352 13.22 -14.43 5.64
N SER A 353 12.98 -13.59 4.63
CA SER A 353 13.80 -13.53 3.41
C SER A 353 15.27 -13.20 3.66
N GLU A 354 16.14 -13.79 2.85
CA GLU A 354 17.55 -13.40 2.75
C GLU A 354 17.70 -11.91 2.40
N GLU A 355 18.85 -11.31 2.72
CA GLU A 355 19.14 -9.93 2.29
C GLU A 355 19.02 -9.82 0.77
N GLY A 356 18.36 -8.77 0.28
CA GLY A 356 18.17 -8.55 -1.16
C GLY A 356 17.07 -9.38 -1.82
N GLN A 357 16.14 -9.95 -1.04
CA GLN A 357 14.98 -10.69 -1.57
C GLN A 357 13.65 -10.14 -1.05
N PHE A 358 12.63 -10.15 -1.92
CA PHE A 358 11.24 -9.92 -1.54
C PHE A 358 10.70 -11.05 -0.66
N GLY A 359 9.61 -10.78 0.08
CA GLY A 359 9.04 -11.69 1.06
C GLY A 359 8.01 -12.69 0.52
N GLY A 360 7.54 -12.51 -0.71
CA GLY A 360 6.42 -13.25 -1.29
C GLY A 360 6.78 -14.62 -1.88
N VAL A 361 5.85 -15.16 -2.68
CA VAL A 361 6.05 -16.39 -3.46
C VAL A 361 7.14 -16.16 -4.51
N VAL A 362 8.08 -17.11 -4.65
CA VAL A 362 9.09 -17.06 -5.71
C VAL A 362 8.56 -17.78 -6.94
N LEU A 363 8.24 -17.02 -7.99
CA LEU A 363 7.70 -17.57 -9.23
C LEU A 363 8.75 -18.39 -10.00
N CYS A 364 8.31 -19.48 -10.62
CA CYS A 364 9.13 -20.21 -11.58
C CYS A 364 9.27 -19.41 -12.89
N LYS A 365 10.23 -19.78 -13.75
CA LYS A 365 10.51 -19.07 -15.00
C LYS A 365 9.27 -18.93 -15.91
N ASP A 366 8.46 -19.97 -16.03
CA ASP A 366 7.26 -19.97 -16.87
C ASP A 366 6.24 -18.94 -16.37
N SER A 367 5.98 -18.93 -15.06
CA SER A 367 5.08 -17.93 -14.44
C SER A 367 5.67 -16.52 -14.52
N GLN A 368 6.97 -16.33 -14.31
CA GLN A 368 7.58 -15.02 -14.49
C GLN A 368 7.40 -14.48 -15.91
N GLU A 369 7.53 -15.33 -16.93
CA GLU A 369 7.34 -14.90 -18.32
C GLU A 369 5.89 -14.53 -18.62
N GLU A 370 4.90 -15.26 -18.06
CA GLU A 370 3.49 -14.87 -18.14
C GLU A 370 3.25 -13.48 -17.55
N TRP A 371 3.82 -13.21 -16.38
CA TRP A 371 3.76 -11.89 -15.75
C TRP A 371 4.43 -10.81 -16.61
N ARG A 372 5.60 -11.09 -17.19
CA ARG A 372 6.28 -10.16 -18.10
C ARG A 372 5.44 -9.85 -19.32
N HIS A 373 4.83 -10.87 -19.92
CA HIS A 373 3.98 -10.72 -21.09
C HIS A 373 2.73 -9.87 -20.78
N TYR A 374 2.09 -10.12 -19.63
CA TYR A 374 0.95 -9.33 -19.18
C TYR A 374 1.33 -7.85 -18.97
N VAL A 375 2.46 -7.59 -18.29
CA VAL A 375 2.89 -6.22 -18.01
C VAL A 375 3.32 -5.49 -19.30
N ARG A 376 3.99 -6.16 -20.24
CA ARG A 376 4.38 -5.57 -21.54
C ARG A 376 3.19 -5.20 -22.42
N SER A 377 2.10 -5.93 -22.32
CA SER A 377 0.86 -5.63 -23.05
C SER A 377 -0.03 -4.59 -22.36
N SER A 378 0.47 -3.93 -21.30
CA SER A 378 -0.29 -2.92 -20.55
C SER A 378 -0.72 -1.74 -21.43
N GLU A 379 0.17 -1.18 -22.25
CA GLU A 379 -0.14 -0.02 -23.08
C GLU A 379 -1.35 -0.25 -23.98
N SER A 380 -1.36 -1.34 -24.76
CA SER A 380 -2.46 -1.62 -25.67
C SER A 380 -3.78 -1.85 -24.93
N ARG A 381 -3.75 -2.53 -23.78
CA ARG A 381 -4.94 -2.69 -22.93
C ARG A 381 -5.42 -1.36 -22.37
N HIS A 382 -4.53 -0.54 -21.83
CA HIS A 382 -4.89 0.75 -21.24
C HIS A 382 -5.47 1.68 -22.30
N LEU A 383 -4.89 1.71 -23.50
CA LEU A 383 -5.42 2.51 -24.61
C LEU A 383 -6.83 2.06 -25.03
N ASP A 384 -7.11 0.75 -25.05
CA ASP A 384 -8.45 0.22 -25.30
C ASP A 384 -9.43 0.60 -24.18
N TRP A 385 -9.07 0.31 -22.94
CA TRP A 385 -9.92 0.50 -21.76
C TRP A 385 -10.24 1.96 -21.45
N LEU A 386 -9.29 2.86 -21.71
CA LEU A 386 -9.44 4.30 -21.52
C LEU A 386 -10.01 5.00 -22.77
N GLY A 387 -10.37 4.24 -23.82
CA GLY A 387 -11.07 4.76 -24.99
C GLY A 387 -10.21 5.52 -26.00
N PHE A 388 -8.89 5.30 -26.04
CA PHE A 388 -7.99 5.92 -27.03
C PHE A 388 -8.09 5.31 -28.43
N LEU A 389 -8.65 4.11 -28.57
CA LEU A 389 -8.73 3.37 -29.84
C LEU A 389 -10.06 3.51 -30.58
N ASN A 390 -10.91 4.48 -30.19
CA ASN A 390 -12.20 4.77 -30.82
C ASN A 390 -12.19 6.01 -31.71
#